data_AF-M9Z069-F1
#
_entry.id   AF-M9Z069-F1
#
_cell.length_a   1.000
_cell.length_b   1.000
_cell.length_c   1.000
_cell.angle_alpha   90.00
_cell.angle_beta   90.00
_cell.angle_gamma   90.00
#
_symmetry.space_group_name_H-M   'P 1'
#
loop_
_entity.id
_entity.type
_entity.pdbx_description
1 polymer ?
#
loop_
_entity_poly.entity_id
_entity_poly.type
_entity_poly.pdbx_seq_one_letter_code
_entity_poly.pdbx_strand_id
1 'polypeptide(L)'
;IIENSHTTFLTPVATENQDLKDGGFAFPPTKPLMSPMTLDHMRDFYKDNEYVKNLDELTLCSRHAGNMNPDNDKNSNYKYPAVYDYDDKKCHILYIAAQENNGPRYCNKDESKRNSMFCFRPAKDKSFQNYTYLSKNVVDNWEKVGPRK
;
A
#
# COMPACT_ATOMS: atom_id res chain seq x y z
N ILE A 1 4.41 -5.91 -9.71
CA ILE A 1 3.98 -7.23 -10.25
C ILE A 1 4.63 -8.30 -9.40
N ILE A 2 3.85 -9.27 -8.92
CA ILE A 2 4.34 -10.49 -8.30
C ILE A 2 4.47 -11.52 -9.42
N GLU A 3 5.67 -12.02 -9.65
CA GLU A 3 5.95 -12.97 -10.74
C GLU A 3 5.35 -14.33 -10.40
N ASN A 4 4.67 -14.96 -11.37
CA ASN A 4 4.06 -16.28 -11.23
C ASN A 4 3.16 -16.37 -9.98
N SER A 5 2.19 -15.45 -9.90
CA SER A 5 1.16 -15.47 -8.86
C SER A 5 -0.16 -14.98 -9.42
N HIS A 6 -1.25 -15.59 -8.97
CA HIS A 6 -2.61 -15.11 -9.23
C HIS A 6 -3.04 -14.02 -8.24
N THR A 7 -2.26 -13.81 -7.18
CA THR A 7 -2.52 -12.77 -6.18
C THR A 7 -2.00 -11.42 -6.66
N THR A 8 -2.76 -10.36 -6.39
CA THR A 8 -2.33 -8.99 -6.68
C THR A 8 -1.53 -8.41 -5.51
N PHE A 9 -0.69 -7.41 -5.76
CA PHE A 9 0.08 -6.78 -4.69
C PHE A 9 -0.79 -5.99 -3.69
N LEU A 10 -2.03 -5.61 -4.06
CA LEU A 10 -2.98 -4.96 -3.15
C LEU A 10 -3.72 -5.94 -2.25
N THR A 11 -3.57 -7.24 -2.46
CA THR A 11 -4.02 -8.25 -1.50
C THR A 11 -3.23 -8.09 -0.20
N PRO A 12 -3.87 -8.26 0.98
CA PRO A 12 -3.15 -8.27 2.25
C PRO A 12 -2.01 -9.29 2.29
N VAL A 13 -0.97 -9.01 3.06
CA VAL A 13 0.10 -9.98 3.34
C VAL A 13 -0.47 -11.27 3.94
N ALA A 14 0.23 -12.38 3.69
CA ALA A 14 -0.09 -13.66 4.31
C ALA A 14 0.09 -13.56 5.84
N THR A 15 -0.87 -14.07 6.60
CA THR A 15 -0.84 -14.12 8.06
C THR A 15 -1.17 -15.51 8.57
N GLU A 16 -0.77 -15.80 9.81
CA GLU A 16 -1.04 -17.08 10.50
C GLU A 16 -0.49 -18.28 9.71
N ASN A 17 -1.38 -19.15 9.21
CA ASN A 17 -1.04 -20.40 8.54
C ASN A 17 -1.08 -20.29 7.01
N GLN A 18 -1.20 -19.08 6.46
CA GLN A 18 -1.17 -18.86 5.01
C GLN A 18 0.24 -18.98 4.46
N ASP A 19 0.37 -19.53 3.25
CA ASP A 19 1.67 -19.56 2.61
C ASP A 19 2.05 -18.14 2.15
N LEU A 20 3.35 -17.82 2.18
CA LEU A 20 3.83 -16.47 1.82
C LEU A 20 3.32 -16.00 0.45
N LYS A 21 3.21 -16.92 -0.52
CA LYS A 21 2.74 -16.62 -1.89
C LYS A 21 1.22 -16.49 -2.03
N ASP A 22 0.45 -16.77 -0.98
CA ASP A 22 -1.01 -16.56 -0.97
C ASP A 22 -1.35 -15.08 -0.79
N GLY A 23 -0.48 -14.34 -0.08
CA GLY A 23 -0.64 -12.93 0.22
C GLY A 23 -0.06 -11.98 -0.82
N GLY A 24 -0.43 -10.71 -0.68
CA GLY A 24 0.17 -9.59 -1.39
C GLY A 24 1.01 -8.73 -0.44
N PHE A 25 0.94 -7.42 -0.61
CA PHE A 25 1.80 -6.44 0.07
C PHE A 25 1.02 -5.52 0.99
N ALA A 26 -0.32 -5.52 0.89
CA ALA A 26 -1.17 -4.62 1.66
C ALA A 26 -1.22 -5.01 3.14
N PHE A 27 -1.61 -4.06 3.98
CA PHE A 27 -1.78 -4.26 5.40
C PHE A 27 -2.81 -5.37 5.69
N PRO A 28 -2.53 -6.26 6.67
CA PRO A 28 -3.53 -7.24 7.10
C PRO A 28 -4.72 -6.54 7.78
N PRO A 29 -5.91 -7.16 7.79
CA PRO A 29 -7.09 -6.60 8.44
C PRO A 29 -6.84 -6.29 9.93
N THR A 30 -7.25 -5.10 10.36
CA THR A 30 -7.13 -4.63 11.75
C THR A 30 -8.51 -4.43 12.40
N LYS A 31 -8.53 -4.25 13.73
CA LYS A 31 -9.73 -3.83 14.48
C LYS A 31 -9.40 -2.55 15.27
N PRO A 32 -9.99 -1.39 14.92
CA PRO A 32 -10.86 -1.13 13.75
C PRO A 32 -10.13 -1.32 12.42
N LEU A 33 -10.88 -1.49 11.32
CA LEU A 33 -10.32 -1.69 9.98
C LEU A 33 -9.67 -0.40 9.47
N MET A 34 -8.35 -0.41 9.28
CA MET A 34 -7.57 0.75 8.82
C MET A 34 -7.16 0.65 7.34
N SER A 35 -7.12 -0.55 6.76
CA SER A 35 -6.76 -0.73 5.35
C SER A 35 -7.42 -1.99 4.77
N PRO A 36 -7.97 -1.93 3.55
CA PRO A 36 -8.18 -0.72 2.76
C PRO A 36 -9.27 0.19 3.35
N MET A 37 -9.23 1.49 3.06
CA MET A 37 -10.25 2.45 3.48
C MET A 37 -10.68 3.33 2.31
N THR A 38 -11.98 3.55 2.13
CA THR A 38 -12.52 4.43 1.08
C THR A 38 -12.26 5.90 1.41
N LEU A 39 -12.28 6.76 0.41
CA LEU A 39 -12.15 8.21 0.58
C LEU A 39 -13.17 8.76 1.57
N ASP A 40 -14.45 8.39 1.44
CA ASP A 40 -15.52 8.89 2.31
C ASP A 40 -15.33 8.42 3.75
N HIS A 41 -14.89 7.16 3.95
CA HIS A 41 -14.57 6.66 5.29
C HIS A 41 -13.37 7.40 5.90
N MET A 42 -12.32 7.71 5.12
CA MET A 42 -11.21 8.54 5.62
C MET A 42 -11.69 9.95 5.97
N ARG A 43 -12.57 10.56 5.17
CA ARG A 43 -13.14 11.89 5.43
C ARG A 43 -13.96 11.91 6.72
N ASP A 44 -14.80 10.90 6.96
CA ASP A 44 -15.55 10.77 8.22
C ASP A 44 -14.62 10.50 9.41
N PHE A 45 -13.62 9.61 9.24
CA PHE A 45 -12.63 9.30 10.28
C PHE A 45 -11.86 10.55 10.74
N TYR A 46 -11.56 11.47 9.82
CA TYR A 46 -10.84 12.72 10.10
C TYR A 46 -11.73 13.97 10.17
N LYS A 47 -13.06 13.84 10.30
CA LYS A 47 -14.01 14.96 10.20
C LYS A 47 -13.74 16.12 11.17
N ASP A 48 -13.21 15.80 12.35
CA ASP A 48 -12.91 16.78 13.39
C ASP A 48 -11.52 17.44 13.22
N ASN A 49 -10.73 17.01 12.22
CA ASN A 49 -9.44 17.59 11.88
C ASN A 49 -9.56 18.54 10.68
N GLU A 50 -9.64 19.85 10.95
CA GLU A 50 -9.83 20.91 9.94
C GLU A 50 -8.82 20.88 8.79
N TYR A 51 -7.58 20.50 9.07
CA TYR A 51 -6.54 20.44 8.05
C TYR A 51 -6.63 19.14 7.24
N VAL A 52 -6.66 17.99 7.90
CA VAL A 52 -6.64 16.68 7.24
C VAL A 52 -7.91 16.43 6.42
N LYS A 53 -9.08 16.83 6.92
CA LYS A 53 -10.36 16.60 6.23
C LYS A 53 -10.47 17.30 4.88
N ASN A 54 -9.65 18.33 4.64
CA ASN A 54 -9.66 19.15 3.43
C ASN A 54 -8.52 18.82 2.45
N LEU A 55 -7.63 17.87 2.79
CA LEU A 55 -6.57 17.42 1.89
C LEU A 55 -7.15 16.75 0.64
N ASP A 56 -6.43 16.83 -0.48
CA ASP A 56 -6.77 16.02 -1.64
C ASP A 56 -6.66 14.52 -1.31
N GLU A 57 -7.29 13.68 -2.12
CA GLU A 57 -7.39 12.24 -1.83
C GLU A 57 -6.04 11.49 -1.78
N LEU A 58 -5.03 11.91 -2.56
CA LEU A 58 -3.71 11.29 -2.54
C LEU A 58 -2.94 11.69 -1.28
N THR A 59 -2.95 12.97 -0.94
CA THR A 59 -2.30 13.45 0.28
C THR A 59 -3.01 12.89 1.51
N LEU A 60 -4.34 12.83 1.52
CA LEU A 60 -5.12 12.21 2.60
C LEU A 60 -4.75 10.74 2.78
N CYS A 61 -4.67 9.96 1.70
CA CYS A 61 -4.24 8.56 1.75
C CYS A 61 -2.80 8.41 2.28
N SER A 62 -1.87 9.26 1.83
CA SER A 62 -0.48 9.27 2.32
C SER A 62 -0.39 9.59 3.81
N ARG A 63 -1.13 10.60 4.30
CA ARG A 63 -1.18 10.97 5.72
C ARG A 63 -1.86 9.89 6.56
N HIS A 64 -2.93 9.29 6.06
CA HIS A 64 -3.60 8.17 6.70
C HIS A 64 -2.65 6.98 6.92
N ALA A 65 -1.92 6.58 5.87
CA ALA A 65 -0.89 5.55 5.96
C ALA A 65 0.23 5.91 6.95
N GLY A 66 0.63 7.18 6.98
CA GLY A 66 1.62 7.71 7.92
C GLY A 66 1.18 7.73 9.40
N ASN A 67 -0.09 7.45 9.72
CA ASN A 67 -0.52 7.33 11.11
C ASN A 67 -0.29 5.93 11.69
N MET A 68 0.03 4.94 10.85
CA MET A 68 0.37 3.61 11.32
C MET A 68 1.76 3.59 11.96
N ASN A 69 1.84 3.13 13.21
CA ASN A 69 3.10 2.97 13.92
C ASN A 69 3.71 1.58 13.62
N PRO A 70 4.96 1.52 13.16
CA PRO A 70 5.66 0.24 12.99
C PRO A 70 5.98 -0.35 14.37
N ASP A 71 5.67 -1.64 14.57
CA ASP A 71 6.06 -2.43 15.75
C ASP A 71 5.84 -1.75 17.12
N ASN A 72 4.78 -0.94 17.23
CA ASN A 72 4.46 -0.11 18.40
C ASN A 72 5.51 0.95 18.78
N ASP A 73 6.52 1.19 17.95
CA ASP A 73 7.48 2.27 18.14
C ASP A 73 6.86 3.62 17.75
N LYS A 74 6.45 4.37 18.77
CA LYS A 74 5.83 5.69 18.61
C LYS A 74 6.83 6.78 18.18
N ASN A 75 8.13 6.54 18.33
CA ASN A 75 9.18 7.51 18.03
C ASN A 75 9.85 7.23 16.68
N SER A 76 9.38 6.22 15.94
CA SER A 76 9.94 5.87 14.64
C SER A 76 9.59 6.90 13.57
N ASN A 77 10.60 7.29 12.81
CA ASN A 77 10.42 8.06 11.58
C ASN A 77 9.96 7.20 10.39
N TYR A 78 9.97 5.86 10.55
CA TYR A 78 9.48 4.95 9.52
C TYR A 78 7.97 5.04 9.42
N LYS A 79 7.47 5.18 8.19
CA LYS A 79 6.04 5.24 7.87
C LYS A 79 5.77 4.38 6.66
N TYR A 80 4.67 3.65 6.70
CA TYR A 80 4.27 2.78 5.60
C TYR A 80 3.89 3.60 4.36
N PRO A 81 4.27 3.15 3.15
CA PRO A 81 3.75 3.71 1.91
C PRO A 81 2.31 3.24 1.68
N ALA A 82 1.66 3.80 0.67
CA ALA A 82 0.31 3.44 0.28
C ALA A 82 0.14 3.40 -1.24
N VAL A 83 -0.95 2.80 -1.68
CA VAL A 83 -1.47 2.94 -3.04
C VAL A 83 -2.89 3.45 -2.97
N TYR A 84 -3.17 4.51 -3.72
CA TYR A 84 -4.54 4.97 -3.94
C TYR A 84 -5.06 4.42 -5.26
N ASP A 85 -6.24 3.79 -5.20
CA ASP A 85 -7.00 3.31 -6.35
C ASP A 85 -8.09 4.34 -6.70
N TYR A 86 -7.97 4.95 -7.88
CA TYR A 86 -8.92 5.94 -8.38
C TYR A 86 -10.29 5.34 -8.74
N ASP A 87 -10.35 4.08 -9.18
CA ASP A 87 -11.60 3.46 -9.63
C ASP A 87 -12.50 3.19 -8.42
N ASP A 88 -11.92 2.58 -7.40
CA ASP A 88 -12.61 2.22 -6.17
C ASP A 88 -12.62 3.35 -5.12
N LYS A 89 -11.86 4.42 -5.36
CA LYS A 89 -11.58 5.51 -4.41
C LYS A 89 -11.09 4.97 -3.06
N LYS A 90 -10.18 3.99 -3.09
CA LYS A 90 -9.66 3.28 -1.91
C LYS A 90 -8.18 3.59 -1.68
N CYS A 91 -7.84 3.80 -0.42
CA CYS A 91 -6.48 3.84 0.07
C CYS A 91 -6.08 2.46 0.61
N HIS A 92 -5.01 1.90 0.07
CA HIS A 92 -4.40 0.65 0.52
C HIS A 92 -3.06 0.96 1.17
N ILE A 93 -2.92 0.72 2.47
CA ILE A 93 -1.64 0.83 3.17
C ILE A 93 -0.81 -0.40 2.81
N LEU A 94 0.46 -0.22 2.46
CA LEU A 94 1.36 -1.32 2.15
C LEU A 94 2.17 -1.70 3.40
N TYR A 95 2.04 -2.95 3.85
CA TYR A 95 2.88 -3.52 4.90
C TYR A 95 4.32 -3.73 4.41
N ILE A 96 4.46 -4.19 3.16
CA ILE A 96 5.76 -4.41 2.51
C ILE A 96 6.13 -3.16 1.71
N ALA A 97 7.17 -2.44 2.16
CA ALA A 97 7.70 -1.26 1.47
C ALA A 97 8.70 -1.60 0.34
N ALA A 98 9.17 -2.85 0.27
CA ALA A 98 10.07 -3.30 -0.80
C ALA A 98 9.36 -3.25 -2.16
N GLN A 99 10.08 -2.87 -3.21
CA GLN A 99 9.51 -2.71 -4.57
C GLN A 99 10.06 -3.69 -5.60
N GLU A 100 11.25 -4.26 -5.36
CA GLU A 100 11.86 -5.25 -6.25
C GLU A 100 12.60 -6.34 -5.47
N ASN A 101 12.41 -7.59 -5.90
CA ASN A 101 13.21 -8.76 -5.55
C ASN A 101 13.15 -9.75 -6.74
N ASN A 102 14.19 -9.81 -7.55
CA ASN A 102 14.18 -10.58 -8.80
C ASN A 102 15.40 -11.51 -8.96
N GLY A 103 16.31 -11.55 -7.98
CA GLY A 103 17.53 -12.33 -8.03
C GLY A 103 17.23 -13.82 -7.80
N PRO A 104 17.75 -14.74 -8.64
CA PRO A 104 17.42 -16.17 -8.57
C PRO A 104 17.89 -16.86 -7.27
N ARG A 105 18.79 -16.21 -6.51
CA ARG A 105 19.23 -16.67 -5.19
C ARG A 105 18.29 -16.22 -4.06
N TYR A 106 17.53 -15.14 -4.25
CA TYR A 106 16.82 -14.41 -3.19
C TYR A 106 15.30 -14.49 -3.31
N CYS A 107 14.79 -14.98 -4.44
CA CYS A 107 13.39 -15.23 -4.68
C CYS A 107 13.22 -16.48 -5.52
N ASN A 108 12.04 -17.09 -5.46
CA ASN A 108 11.75 -18.30 -6.22
C ASN A 108 10.55 -18.10 -7.14
N LYS A 109 10.76 -18.34 -8.43
CA LYS A 109 9.74 -18.24 -9.49
C LYS A 109 8.84 -19.49 -9.57
N ASP A 110 9.19 -20.59 -8.92
CA ASP A 110 8.41 -21.81 -8.89
C ASP A 110 7.18 -21.65 -7.99
N GLU A 111 5.99 -21.69 -8.60
CA GLU A 111 4.69 -21.55 -7.91
C GLU A 111 4.43 -22.68 -6.90
N SER A 112 5.00 -23.87 -7.11
CA SER A 112 4.83 -25.00 -6.19
C SER A 112 5.54 -24.78 -4.85
N LYS A 113 6.54 -23.90 -4.81
CA LYS A 113 7.29 -23.54 -3.59
C LYS A 113 6.59 -22.39 -2.85
N ARG A 114 5.40 -22.68 -2.33
CA ARG A 114 4.46 -21.69 -1.75
C ARG A 114 5.04 -20.85 -0.60
N ASN A 115 5.91 -21.42 0.23
CA ASN A 115 6.54 -20.74 1.38
C ASN A 115 7.89 -20.06 1.10
N SER A 116 8.29 -19.95 -0.16
CA SER A 116 9.51 -19.24 -0.53
C SER A 116 9.23 -17.78 -0.89
N MET A 117 10.24 -16.92 -0.73
CA MET A 117 10.14 -15.50 -1.11
C MET A 117 9.66 -15.34 -2.55
N PHE A 118 8.57 -14.60 -2.75
CA PHE A 118 8.07 -14.29 -4.08
C PHE A 118 9.04 -13.35 -4.81
N CYS A 119 9.14 -13.54 -6.13
CA CYS A 119 9.84 -12.61 -7.01
C CYS A 119 8.88 -11.48 -7.41
N PHE A 120 9.35 -10.24 -7.44
CA PHE A 120 8.52 -9.10 -7.80
C PHE A 120 9.35 -7.93 -8.31
N ARG A 121 8.70 -7.05 -9.06
CA ARG A 121 9.30 -5.83 -9.62
C ARG A 121 8.25 -4.73 -9.78
N PRO A 122 8.65 -3.45 -9.80
CA PRO A 122 7.75 -2.36 -10.14
C PRO A 122 7.34 -2.45 -11.62
N ALA A 123 6.13 -2.00 -11.94
CA ALA A 123 5.67 -1.91 -13.31
C ALA A 123 4.57 -0.86 -13.46
N LYS A 124 4.44 -0.32 -14.66
CA LYS A 124 3.25 0.42 -15.11
C LYS A 124 2.50 -0.50 -16.07
N ASP A 125 1.63 -1.32 -15.50
CA ASP A 125 0.75 -2.23 -16.25
C ASP A 125 -0.60 -1.54 -16.53
N LYS A 126 -1.31 -1.98 -17.58
CA LYS A 126 -2.65 -1.46 -17.90
C LYS A 126 -3.62 -1.65 -16.72
N SER A 127 -3.49 -2.74 -15.99
CA SER A 127 -4.27 -3.01 -14.77
C SER A 127 -3.98 -2.05 -13.62
N PHE A 128 -2.86 -1.31 -13.66
CA PHE A 128 -2.45 -0.36 -12.63
C PHE A 128 -2.60 1.11 -13.08
N GLN A 129 -3.23 1.36 -14.23
CA GLN A 129 -3.34 2.71 -14.81
C GLN A 129 -4.01 3.72 -13.87
N ASN A 130 -4.91 3.24 -13.01
CA ASN A 130 -5.68 4.02 -12.03
C ASN A 130 -5.06 3.94 -10.62
N TYR A 131 -3.89 3.35 -10.47
CA TYR A 131 -3.19 3.24 -9.19
C TYR A 131 -2.12 4.32 -9.07
N THR A 132 -2.05 4.95 -7.91
CA THR A 132 -0.96 5.88 -7.58
C THR A 132 -0.21 5.39 -6.35
N TYR A 133 1.08 5.10 -6.51
CA TYR A 133 1.97 4.77 -5.41
C TYR A 133 2.37 6.03 -4.65
N LEU A 134 2.24 6.00 -3.32
CA LEU A 134 2.41 7.14 -2.43
C LEU A 134 3.47 6.81 -1.39
N SER A 135 4.56 7.59 -1.37
CA SER A 135 5.48 7.58 -0.23
C SER A 135 4.88 8.33 0.96
N LYS A 136 5.53 8.25 2.13
CA LYS A 136 5.17 9.06 3.30
C LYS A 136 5.35 10.58 3.09
N ASN A 137 6.12 10.98 2.09
CA ASN A 137 6.54 12.36 1.86
C ASN A 137 5.78 13.05 0.71
N VAL A 138 4.62 12.54 0.30
CA VAL A 138 3.77 13.23 -0.69
C VAL A 138 3.42 14.61 -0.12
N VAL A 139 3.72 15.65 -0.90
CA VAL A 139 3.48 17.05 -0.53
C VAL A 139 2.04 17.43 -0.82
N ASP A 140 1.43 18.25 0.03
CA ASP A 140 0.00 18.58 -0.10
C ASP A 140 -0.32 19.38 -1.37
N ASN A 141 0.67 20.09 -1.91
CA ASN A 141 0.54 20.87 -3.14
C ASN A 141 1.01 20.08 -4.38
N TRP A 142 1.04 18.75 -4.34
CA TRP A 142 1.55 17.92 -5.44
C TRP A 142 0.86 18.22 -6.78
N GLU A 143 -0.40 18.65 -6.79
CA GLU A 143 -1.09 19.03 -8.04
C GLU A 143 -0.43 20.21 -8.76
N LYS A 144 0.27 21.08 -8.04
CA LYS A 144 0.95 22.27 -8.59
C LYS A 144 2.41 22.01 -8.94
N VAL A 145 3.06 21.08 -8.23
CA VAL A 145 4.51 20.84 -8.35
C VAL A 145 4.87 19.49 -8.96
N GLY A 146 3.93 18.55 -8.94
CA GLY A 146 4.06 17.21 -9.47
C GLY A 146 3.58 17.11 -10.92
N PRO A 147 4.15 16.20 -11.71
CA PRO A 147 3.71 15.98 -13.08
C PRO A 147 2.37 15.21 -13.10
N ARG A 148 1.31 15.87 -13.58
CA ARG A 148 0.03 15.24 -13.96
C ARG A 148 -0.57 16.03 -15.12
N LYS A 149 -1.19 15.34 -16.07
CA LYS A 149 -1.85 15.93 -17.23
C LYS A 149 -3.36 15.89 -17.06
#